data_AF-A0A6J4VI92-F1
#
_entry.id   AF-A0A6J4VI92-F1
#
_cell.length_a   1.000
_cell.length_b   1.000
_cell.length_c   1.000
_cell.angle_alpha   90.00
_cell.angle_beta   90.00
_cell.angle_gamma   90.00
#
_symmetry.space_group_name_H-M   'P 1'
#
loop_
_entity.id
_entity.type
_entity.pdbx_description
1 polymer ?
#
loop_
_entity_poly.entity_id
_entity_poly.type
_entity_poly.pdbx_seq_one_letter_code
_entity_poly.pdbx_strand_id
1 'polypeptide(L)'
;MDARSVTTPGDASTDAPEHEHLPEWGEVLVRSVAHLAAQLTTLQIQLRALGEEAEASGAVDPAAVRLRQRRLAVLQTGPALRENLGAALADLIDTEALERELVEYLSSPPADPRD
;
A
#
# COMPACT_ATOMS: atom_id res chain seq x y z
N MET A 1 -49.83 21.64 -38.81
CA MET A 1 -49.73 20.92 -37.53
C MET A 1 -49.52 19.46 -37.87
N ASP A 2 -48.43 18.77 -37.65
CA ASP A 2 -47.03 18.92 -37.23
C ASP A 2 -46.50 17.47 -37.38
N ALA A 3 -45.22 17.11 -37.42
CA ALA A 3 -43.96 17.66 -37.82
C ALA A 3 -43.06 16.39 -37.94
N ARG A 4 -42.01 16.47 -38.74
CA ARG A 4 -40.99 15.43 -38.90
C ARG A 4 -40.42 14.96 -37.55
N SER A 5 -40.02 13.69 -37.49
CA SER A 5 -38.75 13.17 -36.93
C SER A 5 -38.93 11.69 -36.57
N VAL A 6 -37.96 10.79 -36.51
CA VAL A 6 -36.55 10.67 -36.90
C VAL A 6 -36.24 9.21 -36.54
N THR A 7 -35.41 8.54 -37.32
CA THR A 7 -34.84 7.23 -37.00
C THR A 7 -34.23 7.22 -35.60
N THR A 8 -34.42 6.16 -34.80
CA THR A 8 -33.32 5.75 -33.91
C THR A 8 -33.17 4.24 -33.96
N PRO A 9 -31.97 3.74 -34.33
CA PRO A 9 -31.66 2.32 -34.43
C PRO A 9 -31.68 1.65 -33.07
N GLY A 10 -31.73 0.32 -33.13
CA GLY A 10 -31.68 -0.60 -32.00
C GLY A 10 -30.76 -0.12 -30.89
N ASP A 11 -31.37 -0.10 -29.71
CA ASP A 11 -30.79 -0.01 -28.38
C ASP A 11 -29.34 -0.52 -28.39
N ALA A 12 -28.41 0.43 -28.41
CA ALA A 12 -27.03 0.19 -28.07
C ALA A 12 -27.01 -0.14 -26.57
N SER A 13 -27.36 -1.39 -26.24
CA SER A 13 -26.90 -2.00 -25.02
C SER A 13 -25.39 -1.90 -25.07
N THR A 14 -24.93 -0.93 -24.31
CA THR A 14 -23.54 -0.60 -24.06
C THR A 14 -22.86 -1.92 -23.70
N ASP A 15 -21.94 -2.38 -24.55
CA ASP A 15 -20.88 -3.29 -24.16
C ASP A 15 -20.19 -2.63 -22.96
N ALA A 16 -20.71 -2.92 -21.76
CA ALA A 16 -19.95 -2.75 -20.55
C ALA A 16 -18.66 -3.54 -20.78
N PRO A 17 -17.48 -2.94 -20.57
CA PRO A 17 -16.23 -3.64 -20.81
C PRO A 17 -16.32 -4.97 -20.06
N GLU A 18 -16.28 -6.07 -20.82
CA GLU A 18 -16.20 -7.41 -20.26
C GLU A 18 -15.05 -7.36 -19.27
N HIS A 19 -15.38 -7.37 -17.98
CA HIS A 19 -14.37 -7.54 -16.95
C HIS A 19 -13.70 -8.84 -17.31
N GLU A 20 -12.47 -8.78 -17.82
CA GLU A 20 -11.64 -9.96 -18.05
C GLU A 20 -11.80 -10.83 -16.82
N HIS A 21 -12.49 -11.95 -16.99
CA HIS A 21 -12.80 -12.85 -15.89
C HIS A 21 -11.45 -13.31 -15.39
N LEU A 22 -11.02 -12.72 -14.27
CA LEU A 22 -9.85 -13.20 -13.56
C LEU A 22 -10.09 -14.70 -13.36
N PRO A 23 -9.11 -15.56 -13.67
CA PRO A 23 -9.22 -16.98 -13.36
C PRO A 23 -9.61 -17.13 -11.87
N GLU A 24 -10.32 -18.18 -11.47
CA GLU A 24 -10.88 -18.32 -10.10
C GLU A 24 -9.87 -18.01 -8.97
N TRP A 25 -8.58 -18.26 -9.19
CA TRP A 25 -7.51 -17.90 -8.26
C TRP A 25 -7.29 -16.39 -8.11
N GLY A 26 -7.55 -15.60 -9.14
CA GLY A 26 -7.41 -14.14 -9.16
C GLY A 26 -8.44 -13.45 -8.28
N GLU A 27 -9.69 -13.94 -8.22
CA GLU A 27 -10.68 -13.39 -7.29
C GLU A 27 -10.28 -13.66 -5.83
N VAL A 28 -9.81 -14.88 -5.54
CA VAL A 28 -9.31 -15.25 -4.21
C VAL A 28 -8.09 -14.41 -3.83
N LEU A 29 -7.15 -14.19 -4.75
CA LEU A 29 -5.98 -13.34 -4.53
C LEU A 29 -6.39 -11.89 -4.26
N VAL A 30 -7.24 -11.29 -5.09
CA VAL A 30 -7.73 -9.92 -4.91
C VAL A 30 -8.42 -9.75 -3.57
N ARG A 31 -9.29 -10.70 -3.19
CA ARG A 31 -9.96 -10.69 -1.89
C ARG A 31 -8.98 -10.80 -0.73
N SER A 32 -7.94 -11.63 -0.87
CA SER A 32 -6.91 -11.79 0.15
C SER A 32 -6.05 -10.53 0.28
N VAL A 33 -5.64 -9.92 -0.83
CA VAL A 33 -4.92 -8.64 -0.85
C VAL A 33 -5.77 -7.52 -0.25
N ALA A 34 -7.06 -7.44 -0.59
CA ALA A 34 -7.97 -6.46 -0.01
C ALA A 34 -8.13 -6.66 1.51
N HIS A 35 -8.21 -7.91 1.97
CA HIS A 35 -8.27 -8.22 3.39
C HIS A 35 -6.97 -7.84 4.12
N LEU A 36 -5.81 -8.16 3.55
CA LEU A 36 -4.50 -7.76 4.10
C LEU A 36 -4.35 -6.24 4.14
N ALA A 37 -4.77 -5.53 3.09
CA ALA A 37 -4.76 -4.07 3.07
C ALA A 37 -5.64 -3.47 4.17
N ALA A 38 -6.83 -4.05 4.40
CA ALA A 38 -7.72 -3.62 5.49
C ALA A 38 -7.10 -3.89 6.88
N GLN A 39 -6.47 -5.05 7.07
CA GLN A 39 -5.77 -5.38 8.31
C GLN A 39 -4.59 -4.42 8.57
N LEU A 40 -3.77 -4.15 7.55
CA LEU A 40 -2.65 -3.20 7.63
C LEU A 40 -3.13 -1.79 7.94
N THR A 41 -4.20 -1.34 7.28
CA THR A 41 -4.80 -0.02 7.52
C THR A 41 -5.28 0.10 8.98
N THR A 42 -5.94 -0.94 9.49
CA THR A 42 -6.42 -0.97 10.88
C THR A 42 -5.26 -0.86 11.86
N LEU A 43 -4.20 -1.65 11.64
CA LEU A 43 -3.01 -1.62 12.49
C LEU A 43 -2.30 -0.26 12.44
N GLN A 44 -2.20 0.35 11.26
CA GLN A 44 -1.61 1.69 11.10
C GLN A 44 -2.38 2.76 11.88
N ILE A 45 -3.72 2.72 11.86
CA ILE A 45 -4.56 3.64 12.64
C ILE A 45 -4.31 3.46 14.15
N GLN A 46 -4.29 2.21 14.62
CA GLN A 46 -4.04 1.89 16.03
C GLN A 46 -2.65 2.35 16.49
N LEU A 47 -1.61 2.09 15.70
CA LEU A 47 -0.24 2.52 16.00
C LEU A 47 -0.10 4.03 16.01
N ARG A 48 -0.78 4.75 15.12
CA ARG A 48 -0.81 6.22 15.12
C ARG A 48 -1.42 6.76 16.40
N ALA A 49 -2.60 6.28 16.79
CA ALA A 49 -3.26 6.69 18.02
C ALA A 49 -2.39 6.42 19.26
N LEU A 50 -1.74 5.26 19.32
CA LEU A 50 -0.79 4.94 20.39
C LEU A 50 0.42 5.87 20.40
N GLY A 51 0.96 6.21 19.23
CA GLY A 51 2.07 7.14 19.09
C GLY A 51 1.72 8.54 19.58
N GLU A 52 0.53 9.04 19.22
CA GLU A 52 0.01 10.33 19.67
C GLU A 52 -0.14 10.39 21.21
N GLU A 53 -0.70 9.35 21.82
CA GLU A 53 -0.86 9.27 23.28
C GLU A 53 0.51 9.15 24.00
N ALA A 54 1.45 8.39 23.42
CA ALA A 54 2.81 8.25 23.96
C ALA A 54 3.61 9.56 23.91
N GLU A 55 3.42 10.36 22.85
CA GLU A 55 4.01 11.70 22.74
C GLU A 55 3.32 12.68 23.70
N ALA A 56 1.99 12.71 23.76
CA ALA A 56 1.22 13.59 24.63
C ALA A 56 1.52 13.37 26.12
N SER A 57 1.75 12.12 26.53
CA SER A 57 2.14 11.76 27.90
C SER A 57 3.62 12.05 28.22
N GLY A 58 4.44 12.42 27.23
CA GLY A 58 5.88 12.60 27.38
C GLY A 58 6.64 11.30 27.67
N ALA A 59 6.00 10.14 27.49
CA ALA A 59 6.59 8.83 27.74
C ALA A 59 7.70 8.48 26.74
N VAL A 60 7.73 9.18 25.60
CA VAL A 60 8.64 8.90 24.48
C VAL A 60 9.19 10.21 23.91
N ASP A 61 10.49 10.23 23.60
CA ASP A 61 11.11 11.30 22.82
C ASP A 61 10.95 11.01 21.30
N PRO A 62 10.21 11.85 20.55
CA PRO A 62 10.03 11.67 19.11
C PRO A 62 11.36 11.64 18.33
N ALA A 63 12.38 12.37 18.78
CA ALA A 63 13.69 12.38 18.13
C ALA A 63 14.42 11.03 18.32
N ALA A 64 14.37 10.48 19.53
CA ALA A 64 14.89 9.15 19.82
C ALA A 64 14.20 8.05 19.01
N VAL A 65 12.87 8.12 18.85
CA VAL A 65 12.11 7.17 18.01
C VAL A 65 12.54 7.26 16.55
N ARG A 66 12.64 8.46 15.98
CA ARG A 66 13.10 8.64 14.59
C ARG A 66 14.52 8.12 14.39
N LEU A 67 15.42 8.36 15.35
CA LEU A 67 16.78 7.81 15.32
C LEU A 67 16.76 6.27 15.37
N ARG A 68 15.91 5.70 16.23
CA ARG A 68 15.75 4.25 16.34
C ARG A 68 15.20 3.64 15.06
N GLN A 69 14.18 4.25 14.46
CA GLN A 69 13.59 3.83 13.18
C GLN A 69 14.65 3.81 12.07
N ARG A 70 15.42 4.90 11.91
CA ARG A 70 16.54 4.96 10.95
C ARG A 70 17.53 3.83 11.14
N ARG A 71 17.94 3.59 12.39
CA ARG A 71 18.86 2.50 12.72
C ARG A 71 18.27 1.13 12.38
N LEU A 72 16.99 0.91 12.65
CA LEU A 72 16.33 -0.36 12.32
C LEU A 72 16.17 -0.54 10.81
N ALA A 73 15.81 0.50 10.07
CA ALA A 73 15.73 0.45 8.61
C ALA A 73 17.07 -0.04 8.01
N VAL A 74 18.19 0.56 8.42
CA VAL A 74 19.51 0.16 7.91
C VAL A 74 19.89 -1.27 8.33
N LEU A 75 19.57 -1.69 9.56
CA LEU A 75 20.02 -2.97 10.09
C LEU A 75 19.13 -4.15 9.72
N GLN A 76 17.84 -3.91 9.50
CA GLN A 76 16.83 -4.98 9.47
C GLN A 76 16.09 -5.07 8.13
N THR A 77 16.06 -4.03 7.30
CA THR A 77 15.29 -4.07 6.04
C THR A 77 15.73 -5.22 5.13
N GLY A 78 17.03 -5.36 4.86
CA GLY A 78 17.55 -6.46 4.03
C GLY A 78 17.25 -7.86 4.57
N PRO A 79 17.62 -8.17 5.83
CA PRO A 79 17.29 -9.44 6.46
C PRO A 79 15.79 -9.74 6.45
N ALA A 80 14.96 -8.75 6.80
CA ALA A 80 13.51 -8.91 6.84
C ALA A 80 12.91 -9.14 5.43
N LEU A 81 13.40 -8.44 4.40
CA LEU A 81 12.95 -8.66 3.03
C LEU A 81 13.23 -10.09 2.56
N ARG A 82 14.46 -10.58 2.78
CA ARG A 82 14.84 -11.94 2.38
C ARG A 82 14.06 -13.01 3.14
N GLU A 83 13.85 -12.80 4.44
CA GLU A 83 13.06 -13.72 5.28
C GLU A 83 11.58 -13.76 4.85
N ASN A 84 10.96 -12.60 4.59
CA ASN A 84 9.54 -12.52 4.26
C ASN A 84 9.22 -12.90 2.80
N LEU A 85 10.07 -12.52 1.84
CA LEU A 85 9.89 -12.88 0.43
C LEU A 85 10.20 -14.37 0.20
N GLY A 86 11.13 -14.93 0.98
CA GLY A 86 11.65 -16.26 0.74
C GLY A 86 12.46 -16.37 -0.56
N ALA A 87 13.12 -17.51 -0.77
CA ALA A 87 14.04 -17.71 -1.89
C ALA A 87 13.36 -17.53 -3.26
N ALA A 88 12.12 -18.00 -3.41
CA ALA A 88 11.43 -18.01 -4.69
C ALA A 88 11.11 -16.61 -5.24
N LEU A 89 10.75 -15.65 -4.38
CA LEU A 89 10.50 -14.27 -4.79
C LEU A 89 11.78 -13.42 -4.82
N ALA A 90 12.76 -13.75 -3.98
CA ALA A 90 14.04 -13.06 -3.97
C ALA A 90 14.83 -13.20 -5.29
N ASP A 91 14.64 -14.30 -6.02
CA ASP A 91 15.27 -14.52 -7.34
C ASP A 91 14.55 -13.77 -8.48
N LEU A 92 13.30 -13.35 -8.28
CA LEU A 92 12.46 -12.68 -9.29
C LEU A 92 12.51 -11.15 -9.19
N ILE A 93 12.89 -10.62 -8.04
CA ILE A 93 12.85 -9.19 -7.74
C ILE A 93 14.28 -8.72 -7.41
N ASP A 94 14.65 -7.53 -7.87
CA ASP A 94 15.88 -6.86 -7.40
C ASP A 94 15.70 -6.45 -5.92
N THR A 95 15.96 -7.40 -5.03
CA THR A 95 15.80 -7.21 -3.57
C THR A 95 16.78 -6.20 -3.01
N GLU A 96 17.94 -6.00 -3.65
CA GLU A 96 18.92 -4.98 -3.25
C GLU A 96 18.45 -3.58 -3.61
N ALA A 97 17.85 -3.39 -4.80
CA ALA A 97 17.22 -2.13 -5.17
C ALA A 97 16.06 -1.80 -4.23
N LEU A 98 15.16 -2.77 -3.98
CA LEU A 98 14.04 -2.59 -3.07
C LEU A 98 14.49 -2.29 -1.63
N GLU A 99 15.55 -2.96 -1.16
CA GLU A 99 16.15 -2.66 0.15
C GLU A 99 16.62 -1.20 0.23
N ARG A 100 17.34 -0.71 -0.80
CA ARG A 100 17.82 0.69 -0.83
C ARG A 100 16.66 1.68 -0.81
N GLU A 101 15.64 1.47 -1.62
CA GLU A 101 14.45 2.34 -1.67
C GLU A 101 13.73 2.40 -0.33
N LEU A 102 13.56 1.25 0.33
CA LEU A 102 12.90 1.18 1.64
C LEU A 102 13.75 1.82 2.74
N VAL A 103 15.08 1.64 2.72
CA VAL A 103 15.98 2.32 3.66
C VAL A 103 15.93 3.83 3.47
N GLU A 104 15.93 4.30 2.23
CA GLU A 104 15.83 5.73 1.90
C GLU A 104 14.50 6.32 2.37
N TYR A 105 13.39 5.67 2.04
CA TYR A 105 12.06 6.09 2.46
C TYR A 105 11.92 6.16 3.98
N LEU A 106 12.31 5.10 4.70
CA LEU A 106 12.19 5.04 6.16
C LEU A 106 13.19 5.93 6.90
N SER A 107 14.25 6.36 6.22
CA SER A 107 15.27 7.23 6.81
C SER A 107 15.06 8.71 6.53
N SER A 108 14.24 9.01 5.52
CA SER A 108 13.89 10.38 5.16
C SER A 108 13.10 11.05 6.29
N PRO A 109 13.35 12.34 6.58
CA PRO A 109 12.47 13.10 7.45
C PRO A 109 11.06 13.08 6.85
N PRO A 110 9.99 13.04 7.68
CA PRO A 110 8.63 13.19 7.16
C PRO A 110 8.57 14.50 6.38
N ALA A 111 7.95 14.48 5.20
CA ALA A 111 7.69 15.70 4.43
C ALA A 111 6.97 16.70 5.35
N ASP A 112 7.50 17.91 5.47
CA ASP A 112 6.86 18.98 6.23
C ASP A 112 5.55 19.32 5.49
N PRO A 113 4.36 19.19 6.12
CA PRO A 113 3.09 19.52 5.47
C PRO A 113 2.89 21.04 5.23
N ARG A 114 3.97 21.83 5.24
CA ARG A 114 3.97 23.30 5.14
C ARG A 114 4.73 23.85 3.92
N ASP A 115 5.30 22.99 3.08
CA ASP A 115 5.72 23.33 1.72
C ASP A 115 4.55 23.12 0.72
#